data_AF-A0A656GMQ8-F1
#
_entry.id   AF-A0A656GMQ8-F1
#
_cell.length_a   1.000
_cell.length_b   1.000
_cell.length_c   1.000
_cell.angle_alpha   90.00
_cell.angle_beta   90.00
_cell.angle_gamma   90.00
#
_symmetry.space_group_name_H-M   'P 1'
#
loop_
_entity.id
_entity.type
_entity.pdbx_description
1 polymer ?
#
loop_
_entity_poly.entity_id
_entity_poly.type
_entity_poly.pdbx_seq_one_letter_code
_entity_poly.pdbx_strand_id
1 'polypeptide(L)'
;LTAAEVIGQVWIANKSFGSVPATVDRAITNVVMMGMGEPLLNFDNVIAAMHLMMDDLGYGISKRRVTLSTSGVVPMIDELSKHIDVSLALSLHAPNDALRNQLVPINKKYPLQMLLDSCRRYMSSLGEKRVLTIEYTMLKDINDKVEHAVEMIELLKDTPCKINLIPFNPFPHSGYERPSNNAIRRFQDLLHQAGYNVTVRTTRGEDIDAACGQLVGQVMDRTRRSERYIAVRELSAEAETAPVAATRT
;
A
#
# COMPACT_ATOMS: atom_id res chain seq x y z
N LEU A 1 -6.06 2.54 -16.95
CA LEU A 1 -5.69 3.95 -17.24
C LEU A 1 -4.53 3.93 -18.22
N THR A 2 -4.61 4.71 -19.27
CA THR A 2 -3.49 4.98 -20.20
C THR A 2 -2.42 5.85 -19.54
N ALA A 3 -1.22 5.93 -20.12
CA ALA A 3 -0.17 6.83 -19.63
C ALA A 3 -0.67 8.29 -19.52
N ALA A 4 -1.46 8.75 -20.49
CA ALA A 4 -2.03 10.09 -20.51
C ALA A 4 -3.00 10.34 -19.34
N GLU A 5 -3.82 9.35 -18.97
CA GLU A 5 -4.74 9.46 -17.83
C GLU A 5 -3.99 9.40 -16.48
N VAL A 6 -2.86 8.70 -16.41
CA VAL A 6 -2.02 8.66 -15.21
C VAL A 6 -1.30 9.99 -15.02
N ILE A 7 -0.54 10.45 -16.02
CA ILE A 7 0.20 11.72 -15.92
C ILE A 7 -0.76 12.93 -15.88
N GLY A 8 -1.93 12.82 -16.51
CA GLY A 8 -2.98 13.83 -16.47
C GLY A 8 -3.44 14.17 -15.05
N GLN A 9 -3.39 13.21 -14.11
CA GLN A 9 -3.68 13.50 -12.69
C GLN A 9 -2.66 14.46 -12.09
N VAL A 10 -1.36 14.27 -12.38
CA VAL A 10 -0.29 15.20 -11.95
C VAL A 10 -0.48 16.56 -12.60
N TRP A 11 -0.85 16.59 -13.88
CA TRP A 11 -1.13 17.83 -14.61
C TRP A 11 -2.28 18.63 -14.01
N ILE A 12 -3.42 17.99 -13.75
CA ILE A 12 -4.60 18.62 -13.13
C ILE A 12 -4.24 19.11 -11.73
N ALA A 13 -3.60 18.28 -10.91
CA ALA A 13 -3.18 18.64 -9.57
C ALA A 13 -2.24 19.87 -9.60
N ASN A 14 -1.23 19.88 -10.47
CA ASN A 14 -0.31 21.00 -10.58
C ASN A 14 -1.02 22.30 -11.00
N LYS A 15 -1.96 22.20 -11.95
CA LYS A 15 -2.79 23.34 -12.39
C LYS A 15 -3.71 23.86 -11.29
N SER A 16 -4.19 22.99 -10.40
CA SER A 16 -5.08 23.36 -9.29
C SER A 16 -4.42 24.32 -8.27
N PHE A 17 -3.08 24.30 -8.17
CA PHE A 17 -2.31 25.24 -7.35
C PHE A 17 -2.12 26.62 -8.00
N GLY A 18 -2.65 26.84 -9.21
CA GLY A 18 -2.55 28.10 -9.95
C GLY A 18 -1.19 28.32 -10.62
N SER A 19 -0.92 29.55 -11.05
CA SER A 19 0.40 29.94 -11.57
C SER A 19 1.38 30.03 -10.40
N VAL A 20 2.18 28.99 -10.21
CA VAL A 20 3.27 29.00 -9.22
C VAL A 20 4.22 30.15 -9.57
N PRO A 21 4.38 31.18 -8.70
CA PRO A 21 5.33 32.25 -8.95
C PRO A 21 6.74 31.65 -9.12
N ALA A 22 7.59 32.27 -9.95
CA ALA A 22 8.97 31.81 -10.18
C ALA A 22 9.83 31.72 -8.88
N THR A 23 9.32 32.24 -7.77
CA THR A 23 9.94 32.28 -6.44
C THR A 23 9.48 31.18 -5.48
N VAL A 24 8.49 30.37 -5.84
CA VAL A 24 7.98 29.28 -5.00
C VAL A 24 8.55 27.95 -5.49
N ASP A 25 9.10 27.16 -4.57
CA ASP A 25 9.47 25.77 -4.83
C ASP A 25 8.27 25.03 -5.43
N ARG A 26 8.50 24.27 -6.51
CA ARG A 26 7.49 23.55 -7.32
C ARG A 26 6.26 23.09 -6.51
N ALA A 27 5.04 23.36 -7.01
CA ALA A 27 3.81 23.00 -6.31
C ALA A 27 3.70 21.49 -5.98
N ILE A 28 4.20 20.63 -6.87
CA ILE A 28 4.31 19.19 -6.62
C ILE A 28 5.78 18.82 -6.49
N THR A 29 6.16 18.32 -5.32
CA THR A 29 7.53 17.91 -5.00
C THR A 29 7.72 16.40 -4.91
N ASN A 30 6.63 15.65 -4.72
CA ASN A 30 6.60 14.20 -4.55
C ASN A 30 5.36 13.61 -5.21
N VAL A 31 5.49 12.42 -5.80
CA VAL A 31 4.38 11.64 -6.35
C VAL A 31 4.47 10.21 -5.83
N VAL A 32 3.34 9.67 -5.38
CA VAL A 32 3.25 8.29 -4.91
C VAL A 32 2.16 7.54 -5.69
N MET A 33 2.51 6.36 -6.22
CA MET A 33 1.57 5.48 -6.93
C MET A 33 0.80 4.62 -5.92
N MET A 34 -0.01 5.29 -5.09
CA MET A 34 -0.83 4.69 -4.02
C MET A 34 -2.32 5.04 -4.18
N GLY A 35 -2.73 5.41 -5.39
CA GLY A 35 -4.13 5.62 -5.76
C GLY A 35 -4.87 4.29 -5.95
N MET A 36 -5.86 4.29 -6.85
CA MET A 36 -6.60 3.07 -7.17
C MET A 36 -5.82 2.14 -8.12
N GLY A 37 -5.83 0.85 -7.81
CA GLY A 37 -5.27 -0.22 -8.65
C GLY A 37 -3.85 -0.62 -8.28
N GLU A 38 -3.38 -1.73 -8.85
CA GLU A 38 -2.02 -2.24 -8.70
C GLU A 38 -1.14 -1.71 -9.86
N PRO A 39 -0.18 -0.81 -9.61
CA PRO A 39 0.60 -0.16 -10.66
C PRO A 39 1.34 -1.16 -11.57
N LEU A 40 1.86 -2.26 -10.99
CA LEU A 40 2.60 -3.26 -11.75
C LEU A 40 1.73 -4.12 -12.69
N LEU A 41 0.41 -4.11 -12.53
CA LEU A 41 -0.51 -4.74 -13.50
C LEU A 41 -0.86 -3.80 -14.67
N ASN A 42 -0.45 -2.53 -14.60
CA ASN A 42 -0.58 -1.55 -15.67
C ASN A 42 0.80 -1.00 -16.07
N PHE A 43 1.76 -1.92 -16.22
CA PHE A 43 3.19 -1.62 -16.26
C PHE A 43 3.57 -0.56 -17.29
N ASP A 44 3.32 -0.79 -18.58
CA ASP A 44 3.78 0.10 -19.65
C ASP A 44 3.29 1.54 -19.48
N ASN A 45 2.01 1.71 -19.14
CA ASN A 45 1.41 3.02 -18.93
C ASN A 45 1.98 3.73 -17.69
N VAL A 46 2.22 2.98 -16.61
CA VAL A 46 2.78 3.51 -15.37
C VAL A 46 4.24 3.92 -15.56
N ILE A 47 5.05 3.10 -16.23
CA ILE A 47 6.45 3.41 -16.55
C ILE A 47 6.54 4.67 -17.40
N ALA A 48 5.77 4.75 -18.49
CA ALA A 48 5.75 5.92 -19.35
C ALA A 48 5.37 7.20 -18.59
N ALA A 49 4.36 7.14 -17.71
CA ALA A 49 3.97 8.28 -16.89
C ALA A 49 5.06 8.67 -15.88
N MET A 50 5.71 7.71 -15.22
CA MET A 50 6.79 8.01 -14.26
C MET A 50 8.03 8.60 -14.95
N HIS A 51 8.35 8.20 -16.18
CA HIS A 51 9.38 8.89 -16.96
C HIS A 51 9.04 10.35 -17.18
N LEU A 52 7.80 10.68 -17.57
CA LEU A 52 7.36 12.07 -17.73
C LEU A 52 7.39 12.86 -16.41
N MET A 53 7.11 12.21 -15.27
CA MET A 53 7.24 12.86 -13.95
C MET A 53 8.68 13.26 -13.64
N MET A 54 9.66 12.47 -14.08
CA MET A 54 11.08 12.70 -13.78
C MET A 54 11.82 13.50 -14.86
N ASP A 55 11.27 13.58 -16.08
CA ASP A 55 11.87 14.29 -17.20
C ASP A 55 12.03 15.79 -16.88
N ASP A 56 13.21 16.35 -17.17
CA ASP A 56 13.52 17.76 -16.92
C ASP A 56 12.68 18.73 -17.78
N LEU A 57 12.21 18.28 -18.96
CA LEU A 57 11.26 19.01 -19.80
C LEU A 57 9.80 18.77 -19.38
N GLY A 58 9.56 17.81 -18.48
CA GLY A 58 8.28 17.52 -17.86
C GLY A 58 8.13 18.20 -16.50
N TYR A 59 8.20 17.41 -15.42
CA TYR A 59 8.07 17.91 -14.04
C TYR A 59 9.39 17.92 -13.26
N GLY A 60 10.44 17.26 -13.79
CA GLY A 60 11.78 17.17 -13.21
C GLY A 60 11.81 16.59 -11.79
N ILE A 61 10.81 15.80 -11.38
CA ILE A 61 10.69 15.31 -10.01
C ILE A 61 11.81 14.31 -9.76
N SER A 62 12.55 14.49 -8.67
CA SER A 62 13.65 13.58 -8.32
C SER A 62 13.16 12.14 -8.25
N LYS A 63 13.94 11.20 -8.80
CA LYS A 63 13.68 9.75 -8.69
C LYS A 63 13.51 9.22 -7.26
N ARG A 64 14.02 9.95 -6.25
CA ARG A 64 13.83 9.63 -4.83
C ARG A 64 12.46 10.05 -4.28
N ARG A 65 11.76 10.92 -5.01
CA ARG A 65 10.47 11.53 -4.65
C ARG A 65 9.31 11.02 -5.52
N VAL A 66 9.59 10.17 -6.50
CA VAL A 66 8.60 9.33 -7.19
C VAL A 66 8.64 7.94 -6.56
N THR A 67 7.54 7.51 -5.94
CA THR A 67 7.46 6.21 -5.26
C THR A 67 6.42 5.34 -5.93
N LEU A 68 6.82 4.16 -6.39
CA LEU A 68 5.90 3.11 -6.81
C LEU A 68 5.54 2.23 -5.62
N SER A 69 4.25 2.06 -5.32
CA SER A 69 3.77 1.10 -4.33
C SER A 69 3.25 -0.15 -5.02
N THR A 70 3.51 -1.33 -4.46
CA THR A 70 2.99 -2.59 -5.01
C THR A 70 2.56 -3.56 -3.90
N SER A 71 1.55 -4.36 -4.21
CA SER A 71 1.09 -5.51 -3.42
C SER A 71 1.96 -6.76 -3.65
N GLY A 72 2.88 -6.72 -4.61
CA GLY A 72 3.87 -7.78 -4.82
C GLY A 72 3.67 -8.64 -6.07
N VAL A 73 3.57 -8.02 -7.25
CA VAL A 73 3.61 -8.76 -8.53
C VAL A 73 5.07 -9.09 -8.88
N VAL A 74 5.62 -10.16 -8.28
CA VAL A 74 7.07 -10.48 -8.31
C VAL A 74 7.74 -10.38 -9.68
N PRO A 75 7.23 -11.01 -10.76
CA PRO A 75 7.87 -10.92 -12.07
C PRO A 75 7.98 -9.48 -12.59
N MET A 76 7.03 -8.62 -12.22
CA MET A 76 7.01 -7.22 -12.65
C MET A 76 7.90 -6.34 -11.77
N ILE A 77 8.21 -6.72 -10.53
CA ILE A 77 9.24 -6.06 -9.71
C ILE A 77 10.62 -6.34 -10.31
N ASP A 78 10.88 -7.59 -10.69
CA ASP A 78 12.12 -7.95 -11.37
C ASP A 78 12.24 -7.24 -12.73
N GLU A 79 11.13 -7.14 -13.48
CA GLU A 79 11.09 -6.38 -14.74
C GLU A 79 11.33 -4.88 -14.53
N LEU A 80 10.75 -4.27 -13.49
CA LEU A 80 10.88 -2.85 -13.16
C LEU A 80 12.34 -2.37 -13.16
N SER A 81 13.26 -3.19 -12.63
CA SER A 81 14.69 -2.90 -12.52
C SER A 81 15.38 -2.61 -13.86
N LYS A 82 14.80 -3.07 -14.98
CA LYS A 82 15.34 -2.91 -16.33
C LYS A 82 14.90 -1.61 -17.01
N HIS A 83 13.83 -0.99 -16.51
CA HIS A 83 13.17 0.13 -17.18
C HIS A 83 13.30 1.45 -16.44
N ILE A 84 13.20 1.43 -15.11
CA ILE A 84 13.10 2.69 -14.36
C ILE A 84 13.66 2.57 -12.93
N ASP A 85 14.10 3.71 -12.42
CA ASP A 85 14.99 3.80 -11.28
C ASP A 85 14.34 4.58 -10.11
N VAL A 86 13.17 4.15 -9.62
CA VAL A 86 12.31 4.90 -8.68
C VAL A 86 12.36 4.35 -7.23
N SER A 87 11.87 5.13 -6.26
CA SER A 87 11.64 4.63 -4.90
C SER A 87 10.57 3.53 -4.90
N LEU A 88 10.74 2.49 -4.09
CA LEU A 88 9.79 1.37 -3.98
C LEU A 88 9.17 1.32 -2.58
N ALA A 89 7.85 1.19 -2.55
CA ALA A 89 7.08 0.86 -1.35
C ALA A 89 6.39 -0.50 -1.52
N LEU A 90 6.42 -1.31 -0.48
CA LEU A 90 5.80 -2.63 -0.44
C LEU A 90 4.59 -2.63 0.50
N SER A 91 3.41 -2.88 -0.04
CA SER A 91 2.18 -3.14 0.72
C SER A 91 2.25 -4.54 1.35
N LEU A 92 2.93 -4.63 2.49
CA LEU A 92 3.22 -5.88 3.19
C LEU A 92 2.00 -6.38 3.97
N HIS A 93 1.54 -5.55 4.93
CA HIS A 93 0.31 -5.68 5.72
C HIS A 93 0.16 -6.94 6.60
N ALA A 94 1.10 -7.89 6.55
CA ALA A 94 1.14 -9.04 7.44
C ALA A 94 2.57 -9.60 7.56
N PRO A 95 2.97 -10.10 8.73
CA PRO A 95 4.33 -10.58 8.98
C PRO A 95 4.54 -12.06 8.64
N ASN A 96 3.48 -12.79 8.28
CA ASN A 96 3.55 -14.21 7.92
C ASN A 96 2.60 -14.54 6.74
N ASP A 97 2.89 -15.62 6.01
CA ASP A 97 2.14 -15.99 4.81
C ASP A 97 0.68 -16.34 5.10
N ALA A 98 0.38 -16.94 6.26
CA ALA A 98 -0.98 -17.35 6.60
C ALA A 98 -1.91 -16.14 6.71
N LEU A 99 -1.48 -15.11 7.45
CA LEU A 99 -2.23 -13.87 7.59
C LEU A 99 -2.23 -13.09 6.27
N ARG A 100 -1.09 -13.04 5.56
CA ARG A 100 -1.01 -12.31 4.29
C ARG A 100 -1.88 -12.93 3.20
N ASN A 101 -2.06 -14.25 3.19
CA ASN A 101 -2.97 -14.93 2.28
C ASN A 101 -4.44 -14.53 2.46
N GLN A 102 -4.82 -14.08 3.66
CA GLN A 102 -6.15 -13.57 3.96
C GLN A 102 -6.28 -12.09 3.56
N LEU A 103 -5.33 -11.26 3.98
CA LEU A 103 -5.39 -9.81 3.79
C LEU A 103 -5.01 -9.35 2.37
N VAL A 104 -4.03 -10.01 1.75
CA VAL A 104 -3.49 -9.66 0.43
C VAL A 104 -3.42 -10.93 -0.44
N PRO A 105 -4.53 -11.35 -1.08
CA PRO A 105 -4.64 -12.66 -1.72
C PRO A 105 -3.60 -13.00 -2.80
N ILE A 106 -2.92 -12.00 -3.37
CA ILE A 106 -1.81 -12.22 -4.31
C ILE A 106 -0.65 -13.00 -3.68
N ASN A 107 -0.54 -13.00 -2.35
CA ASN A 107 0.46 -13.74 -1.59
C ASN A 107 0.41 -15.25 -1.85
N LYS A 108 -0.78 -15.81 -2.13
CA LYS A 108 -0.93 -17.23 -2.49
C LYS A 108 -0.17 -17.60 -3.75
N LYS A 109 0.00 -16.63 -4.66
CA LYS A 109 0.78 -16.78 -5.89
C LYS A 109 2.26 -16.43 -5.68
N TYR A 110 2.53 -15.39 -4.89
CA TYR A 110 3.88 -14.90 -4.60
C TYR A 110 4.08 -14.77 -3.08
N PRO A 111 4.52 -15.84 -2.41
CA PRO A 111 4.74 -15.85 -0.96
C PRO A 111 5.80 -14.85 -0.50
N LEU A 112 5.79 -14.52 0.79
CA LEU A 112 6.61 -13.47 1.39
C LEU A 112 8.11 -13.58 1.06
N GLN A 113 8.68 -14.79 1.17
CA GLN A 113 10.10 -14.99 0.88
C GLN A 113 10.43 -14.59 -0.57
N MET A 114 9.66 -15.11 -1.54
CA MET A 114 9.84 -14.80 -2.96
C MET A 114 9.68 -13.31 -3.25
N LEU A 115 8.70 -12.68 -2.59
CA LEU A 115 8.42 -11.27 -2.71
C LEU A 115 9.58 -10.41 -2.19
N LEU A 116 10.04 -10.67 -0.97
CA LEU A 116 11.15 -9.94 -0.37
C LEU A 116 12.47 -10.18 -1.13
N ASP A 117 12.71 -11.38 -1.65
CA ASP A 117 13.86 -11.67 -2.51
C ASP A 117 13.86 -10.77 -3.75
N SER A 118 12.71 -10.61 -4.41
CA SER A 118 12.58 -9.75 -5.59
C SER A 118 12.73 -8.27 -5.24
N CYS A 119 12.13 -7.83 -4.13
CA CYS A 119 12.36 -6.48 -3.62
C CYS A 119 13.83 -6.23 -3.32
N ARG A 120 14.55 -7.17 -2.69
CA ARG A 120 15.99 -7.04 -2.42
C ARG A 120 16.80 -6.96 -3.70
N ARG A 121 16.49 -7.76 -4.73
CA ARG A 121 17.12 -7.64 -6.06
C ARG A 121 16.91 -6.26 -6.66
N TYR A 122 15.67 -5.76 -6.69
CA TYR A 122 15.38 -4.41 -7.17
C TYR A 122 16.14 -3.35 -6.36
N MET A 123 16.08 -3.40 -5.02
CA MET A 123 16.78 -2.44 -4.18
C MET A 123 18.31 -2.51 -4.33
N SER A 124 18.88 -3.68 -4.65
CA SER A 124 20.32 -3.83 -4.91
C SER A 124 20.76 -3.26 -6.26
N SER A 125 19.86 -3.20 -7.26
CA SER A 125 20.13 -2.49 -8.51
C SER A 125 20.08 -0.97 -8.32
N LEU A 126 19.53 -0.52 -7.20
CA LEU A 126 19.51 0.87 -6.79
C LEU A 126 20.75 1.23 -5.94
N GLY A 127 21.22 2.48 -6.01
CA GLY A 127 22.38 2.91 -5.21
C GLY A 127 22.18 2.77 -3.69
N GLU A 128 23.27 2.55 -2.96
CA GLU A 128 23.34 2.10 -1.54
C GLU A 128 22.52 2.90 -0.52
N LYS A 129 22.16 4.15 -0.81
CA LYS A 129 21.38 5.00 0.09
C LYS A 129 19.87 4.81 -0.03
N ARG A 130 19.39 4.03 -1.01
CA ARG A 130 17.95 3.76 -1.21
C ARG A 130 17.59 2.49 -0.46
N VAL A 131 16.58 2.60 0.40
CA VAL A 131 16.04 1.49 1.19
C VAL A 131 14.57 1.31 0.86
N LEU A 132 14.08 0.07 1.01
CA LEU A 132 12.68 -0.27 0.79
C LEU A 132 11.80 0.46 1.81
N THR A 133 10.63 0.93 1.40
CA THR A 133 9.59 1.35 2.35
C THR A 133 8.59 0.23 2.53
N ILE A 134 8.39 -0.23 3.76
CA ILE A 134 7.35 -1.20 4.11
C ILE A 134 6.11 -0.44 4.54
N GLU A 135 4.99 -0.67 3.87
CA GLU A 135 3.68 -0.14 4.25
C GLU A 135 2.89 -1.23 5.00
N TYR A 136 2.45 -0.91 6.21
CA TYR A 136 1.76 -1.85 7.09
C TYR A 136 0.47 -1.24 7.64
N THR A 137 -0.66 -1.59 7.02
CA THR A 137 -1.98 -1.19 7.53
C THR A 137 -2.28 -1.96 8.81
N MET A 138 -2.45 -1.24 9.92
CA MET A 138 -2.73 -1.84 11.21
C MET A 138 -4.23 -1.99 11.42
N LEU A 139 -4.67 -3.22 11.65
CA LEU A 139 -6.04 -3.66 11.83
C LEU A 139 -6.20 -4.25 13.23
N LYS A 140 -7.17 -3.75 13.98
CA LYS A 140 -7.39 -4.11 15.38
C LYS A 140 -7.61 -5.60 15.53
N ASP A 141 -6.90 -6.22 16.46
CA ASP A 141 -6.96 -7.63 16.84
C ASP A 141 -6.62 -8.64 15.72
N ILE A 142 -6.20 -8.15 14.55
CA ILE A 142 -5.91 -8.98 13.36
C ILE A 142 -4.41 -9.04 13.11
N ASN A 143 -3.74 -7.89 13.04
CA ASN A 143 -2.32 -7.82 12.67
C ASN A 143 -1.54 -6.80 13.52
N ASP A 144 -2.09 -6.37 14.66
CA ASP A 144 -1.57 -5.30 15.52
C ASP A 144 -1.01 -5.79 16.88
N LYS A 145 -1.08 -7.10 17.14
CA LYS A 145 -0.56 -7.74 18.36
C LYS A 145 0.97 -7.75 18.43
N VAL A 146 1.48 -7.94 19.65
CA VAL A 146 2.94 -8.04 19.93
C VAL A 146 3.59 -9.18 19.15
N GLU A 147 2.94 -10.34 19.05
CA GLU A 147 3.49 -11.47 18.29
C GLU A 147 3.77 -11.09 16.82
N HIS A 148 2.89 -10.31 16.20
CA HIS A 148 3.04 -9.88 14.82
C HIS A 148 4.22 -8.91 14.64
N ALA A 149 4.52 -8.06 15.62
CA ALA A 149 5.70 -7.21 15.59
C ALA A 149 6.99 -8.04 15.64
N VAL A 150 7.03 -9.08 16.48
CA VAL A 150 8.18 -9.98 16.59
C VAL A 150 8.39 -10.77 15.30
N GLU A 151 7.32 -11.31 14.73
CA GLU A 151 7.37 -11.99 13.42
C GLU A 151 7.84 -11.04 12.31
N MET A 152 7.40 -9.77 12.34
CA MET A 152 7.81 -8.77 11.37
C MET A 152 9.31 -8.46 11.47
N ILE A 153 9.85 -8.38 12.69
CA ILE A 153 11.28 -8.17 12.93
C ILE A 153 12.09 -9.31 12.32
N GLU A 154 11.68 -10.55 12.56
CA GLU A 154 12.35 -11.74 12.03
C GLU A 154 12.25 -11.81 10.50
N LEU A 155 11.07 -11.54 9.94
CA LEU A 155 10.84 -11.51 8.49
C LEU A 155 11.74 -10.50 7.77
N LEU A 156 11.94 -9.32 8.38
CA LEU A 156 12.63 -8.19 7.75
C LEU A 156 14.12 -8.11 8.08
N LYS A 157 14.66 -9.02 8.92
CA LYS A 157 16.05 -8.95 9.43
C LYS A 157 17.12 -8.76 8.34
N ASP A 158 16.92 -9.37 7.17
CA ASP A 158 17.84 -9.34 6.04
C ASP A 158 17.43 -8.32 4.95
N THR A 159 16.44 -7.47 5.23
CA THR A 159 15.86 -6.52 4.26
C THR A 159 15.97 -5.08 4.80
N PRO A 160 17.01 -4.32 4.40
CA PRO A 160 17.14 -2.92 4.79
C PRO A 160 15.91 -2.10 4.38
N CYS A 161 15.17 -1.61 5.37
CA CYS A 161 13.92 -0.91 5.12
C CYS A 161 13.59 0.16 6.16
N LYS A 162 12.67 1.03 5.79
CA LYS A 162 11.89 1.88 6.71
C LYS A 162 10.48 1.33 6.79
N ILE A 163 9.81 1.51 7.92
CA ILE A 163 8.46 0.99 8.14
C ILE A 163 7.50 2.16 8.35
N ASN A 164 6.41 2.15 7.57
CA ASN A 164 5.29 3.06 7.70
C ASN A 164 4.09 2.27 8.23
N LEU A 165 3.77 2.49 9.50
CA LEU A 165 2.55 1.99 10.11
C LEU A 165 1.39 2.90 9.69
N ILE A 166 0.33 2.33 9.13
CA ILE A 166 -0.86 3.04 8.70
C ILE A 166 -2.03 2.55 9.56
N PRO A 167 -2.41 3.26 10.62
CA PRO A 167 -3.62 2.93 11.38
C PRO A 167 -4.83 2.93 10.43
N PHE A 168 -5.62 1.87 10.48
CA PHE A 168 -6.78 1.74 9.61
C PHE A 168 -7.78 2.87 9.85
N ASN A 169 -8.34 3.41 8.76
CA ASN A 169 -9.42 4.39 8.81
C ASN A 169 -10.72 3.67 8.45
N PRO A 170 -11.65 3.51 9.41
CA PRO A 170 -12.90 2.83 9.15
C PRO A 170 -13.67 3.47 7.99
N PHE A 171 -14.28 2.63 7.17
CA PHE A 171 -15.27 3.04 6.18
C PHE A 171 -16.46 2.06 6.23
N PRO A 172 -17.66 2.49 5.77
CA PRO A 172 -18.87 1.66 5.82
C PRO A 172 -18.64 0.27 5.25
N HIS A 173 -19.12 -0.75 5.96
CA HIS A 173 -19.02 -2.16 5.57
C HIS A 173 -17.59 -2.74 5.43
N SER A 174 -16.53 -2.06 5.89
CA SER A 174 -15.17 -2.61 5.84
C SER A 174 -14.98 -3.89 6.66
N GLY A 175 -15.69 -4.02 7.79
CA GLY A 175 -15.53 -5.17 8.71
C GLY A 175 -14.21 -5.16 9.49
N TYR A 176 -13.46 -4.06 9.45
CA TYR A 176 -12.20 -3.89 10.17
C TYR A 176 -12.28 -2.65 11.06
N GLU A 177 -11.49 -2.66 12.14
CA GLU A 177 -11.44 -1.58 13.11
C GLU A 177 -10.03 -1.01 13.24
N ARG A 178 -9.97 0.27 13.63
CA ARG A 178 -8.71 0.94 13.96
C ARG A 178 -8.18 0.41 15.31
N PRO A 179 -6.90 -0.02 15.39
CA PRO A 179 -6.27 -0.35 16.66
C PRO A 179 -6.27 0.81 17.66
N SER A 180 -6.17 0.49 18.95
CA SER A 180 -5.95 1.52 19.97
C SER A 180 -4.58 2.20 19.78
N ASN A 181 -4.46 3.47 20.16
CA ASN A 181 -3.18 4.19 20.14
C ASN A 181 -2.10 3.50 20.99
N ASN A 182 -2.50 2.81 22.06
CA ASN A 182 -1.58 2.03 22.90
C ASN A 182 -1.04 0.79 22.17
N ALA A 183 -1.87 0.12 21.36
CA ALA A 183 -1.43 -1.02 20.54
C ALA A 183 -0.45 -0.54 19.45
N ILE A 184 -0.81 0.54 18.73
CA ILE A 184 0.04 1.14 17.69
C ILE A 184 1.40 1.53 18.26
N ARG A 185 1.41 2.24 19.40
CA ARG A 185 2.66 2.68 20.04
C ARG A 185 3.51 1.51 20.49
N ARG A 186 2.92 0.49 21.09
CA ARG A 186 3.65 -0.72 21.51
C ARG A 186 4.28 -1.46 20.33
N PHE A 187 3.54 -1.60 19.23
CA PHE A 187 4.04 -2.19 17.99
C PHE A 187 5.20 -1.37 17.43
N GLN A 188 5.03 -0.05 17.37
CA GLN A 188 6.07 0.89 16.93
C GLN A 188 7.34 0.81 17.81
N ASP A 189 7.18 0.78 19.13
CA ASP A 189 8.29 0.76 20.09
C ASP A 189 9.12 -0.53 19.94
N LEU A 190 8.47 -1.69 19.71
CA LEU A 190 9.17 -2.96 19.47
C LEU A 190 10.01 -2.91 18.20
N LEU A 191 9.46 -2.36 17.11
CA LEU A 191 10.20 -2.22 15.85
C LEU A 191 11.36 -1.22 15.97
N HIS A 192 11.18 -0.12 16.69
CA HIS A 192 12.26 0.84 16.98
C HIS A 192 13.37 0.20 17.82
N GLN A 193 13.02 -0.60 18.84
CA GLN A 193 13.98 -1.34 19.66
C GLN A 193 14.79 -2.35 18.84
N ALA A 194 14.19 -2.91 17.79
CA ALA A 194 14.88 -3.75 16.82
C ALA A 194 15.73 -2.99 15.78
N GLY A 195 15.77 -1.65 15.85
CA GLY A 195 16.63 -0.80 15.03
C GLY A 195 16.00 -0.29 13.73
N TYR A 196 14.70 -0.51 13.50
CA TYR A 196 14.02 0.01 12.31
C TYR A 196 13.64 1.48 12.47
N ASN A 197 13.69 2.24 11.37
CA ASN A 197 13.07 3.57 11.33
C ASN A 197 11.57 3.40 11.08
N VAL A 198 10.76 3.67 12.11
CA VAL A 198 9.30 3.49 12.05
C VAL A 198 8.55 4.80 12.20
N THR A 199 7.70 5.09 11.22
CA THR A 199 6.75 6.21 11.28
C THR A 199 5.32 5.70 11.38
N VAL A 200 4.47 6.46 12.07
CA VAL A 200 3.02 6.23 12.09
C VAL A 200 2.38 7.32 11.23
N ARG A 201 1.71 6.91 10.15
CA ARG A 201 1.03 7.84 9.26
C ARG A 201 -0.13 8.48 10.00
N THR A 202 -0.06 9.79 10.18
CA THR A 202 -1.18 10.59 10.71
C THR A 202 -2.26 10.65 9.65
N THR A 203 -3.52 10.41 10.03
CA THR A 203 -4.63 10.56 9.09
C THR A 203 -4.72 12.02 8.64
N ARG A 204 -4.76 12.25 7.33
CA ARG A 204 -5.07 13.56 6.74
C ARG A 204 -6.29 13.35 5.85
N GLY A 205 -7.32 14.19 5.99
CA GLY A 205 -8.50 14.14 5.12
C GLY A 205 -9.62 13.18 5.54
N GLU A 206 -9.78 12.86 6.83
CA GLU A 206 -10.94 12.07 7.32
C GLU A 206 -12.28 12.76 7.01
N ASP A 207 -12.27 14.06 6.80
CA ASP A 207 -13.42 14.90 6.47
C ASP A 207 -13.91 14.76 5.02
N ILE A 208 -13.13 14.14 4.12
CA ILE A 208 -13.43 14.10 2.67
C ILE A 208 -13.22 12.71 2.01
N ASP A 209 -13.22 11.61 2.77
CA ASP A 209 -13.03 10.23 2.27
C ASP A 209 -11.78 10.03 1.37
N ALA A 210 -10.76 10.87 1.53
CA ALA A 210 -9.56 10.88 0.69
C ALA A 210 -8.40 10.05 1.29
N ALA A 211 -8.62 9.32 2.38
CA ALA A 211 -7.56 8.53 3.00
C ALA A 211 -7.16 7.32 2.13
N CYS A 212 -5.95 6.81 2.36
CA CYS A 212 -5.42 5.64 1.65
C CYS A 212 -6.37 4.44 1.80
N GLY A 213 -6.88 3.90 0.67
CA GLY A 213 -7.85 2.81 0.65
C GLY A 213 -9.32 3.22 0.63
N GLN A 214 -9.64 4.51 0.75
CA GLN A 214 -11.02 5.03 0.72
C GLN A 214 -11.42 5.66 -0.64
N LEU A 215 -10.52 5.65 -1.63
CA LEU A 215 -10.81 6.15 -2.97
C LEU A 215 -11.82 5.22 -3.69
N VAL A 216 -13.10 5.52 -3.52
CA VAL A 216 -14.19 4.91 -4.29
C VAL A 216 -14.50 5.82 -5.48
N GLY A 217 -13.74 5.66 -6.56
CA GLY A 217 -14.18 6.17 -7.86
C GLY A 217 -15.49 5.48 -8.28
N GLN A 218 -16.30 6.09 -9.14
CA GLN A 218 -17.42 5.40 -9.80
C GLN A 218 -16.86 4.35 -10.79
N VAL A 219 -16.48 3.19 -10.26
CA VAL A 219 -15.98 2.07 -11.05
C VAL A 219 -17.15 1.18 -11.43
N MET A 220 -17.43 1.02 -12.72
CA MET A 220 -18.26 -0.08 -13.20
C MET A 220 -17.47 -1.38 -12.99
N ASP A 221 -17.73 -2.09 -11.88
CA ASP A 221 -17.06 -3.34 -11.54
C ASP A 221 -17.38 -4.41 -12.60
N ARG A 222 -16.46 -4.60 -13.55
CA ARG A 222 -16.57 -5.64 -14.59
C ARG A 222 -16.23 -7.03 -14.07
N THR A 223 -15.75 -7.16 -12.82
CA THR A 223 -15.31 -8.42 -12.23
C THR A 223 -16.32 -9.07 -11.29
N ARG A 224 -17.46 -8.41 -11.00
CA ARG A 224 -18.50 -8.85 -10.04
C ARG A 224 -17.92 -9.30 -8.68
N ARG A 225 -16.74 -8.78 -8.32
CA ARG A 225 -15.98 -9.23 -7.16
C ARG A 225 -16.58 -8.63 -5.89
N SER A 226 -17.06 -7.40 -5.99
CA SER A 226 -17.80 -6.68 -4.96
C SER A 226 -19.09 -7.43 -4.61
N GLU A 227 -19.87 -7.81 -5.62
CA GLU A 227 -21.12 -8.57 -5.48
C GLU A 227 -20.90 -9.93 -4.80
N ARG A 228 -19.84 -10.66 -5.19
CA ARG A 228 -19.49 -11.94 -4.55
C ARG A 228 -19.05 -11.77 -3.09
N TYR A 229 -18.31 -10.72 -2.77
CA TYR A 229 -17.84 -10.48 -1.40
C TYR A 229 -18.99 -10.06 -0.47
N ILE A 230 -19.92 -9.24 -0.98
CA ILE A 230 -21.15 -8.86 -0.28
C ILE A 230 -22.02 -10.11 -0.06
N ALA A 231 -22.27 -10.90 -1.12
CA ALA A 231 -23.08 -12.11 -1.02
C ALA A 231 -22.50 -13.13 -0.01
N VAL A 232 -21.18 -13.34 0.01
CA VAL A 232 -20.54 -14.24 0.99
C VAL A 232 -20.68 -13.72 2.43
N ARG A 233 -20.60 -12.40 2.66
CA ARG A 233 -20.79 -11.82 4.00
C ARG A 233 -22.25 -11.83 4.45
N GLU A 234 -23.20 -11.55 3.56
CA GLU A 234 -24.63 -11.64 3.86
C GLU A 234 -25.01 -13.08 4.22
N LEU A 235 -24.55 -14.07 3.45
CA LEU A 235 -24.75 -15.50 3.75
C LEU A 235 -24.12 -15.92 5.09
N SER A 236 -22.98 -15.35 5.45
CA SER A 236 -22.31 -15.67 6.72
C SER A 236 -23.01 -15.02 7.93
N ALA A 237 -23.53 -13.79 7.77
CA ALA A 237 -24.31 -13.11 8.80
C ALA A 237 -25.70 -13.76 9.01
N GLU A 238 -26.32 -14.28 7.95
CA GLU A 238 -27.55 -15.08 8.04
C GLU A 238 -27.32 -16.42 8.74
N ALA A 239 -26.17 -17.07 8.53
CA ALA A 239 -25.82 -18.31 9.21
C ALA A 239 -25.56 -18.13 10.72
N GLU A 240 -25.02 -16.97 11.15
CA GLU A 240 -24.81 -16.64 12.56
C GLU A 240 -26.09 -16.22 13.30
N THR A 241 -27.14 -15.83 12.57
CA THR A 241 -28.44 -15.39 13.14
C THR A 241 -29.53 -16.46 13.11
N ALA A 242 -29.25 -17.63 12.52
CA ALA A 242 -30.18 -18.76 12.50
C ALA A 242 -30.43 -19.29 13.94
N PRO A 243 -31.68 -19.30 14.44
CA PRO A 243 -31.97 -19.77 15.78
C PRO A 243 -31.66 -21.28 15.88
N VAL A 244 -30.89 -21.66 16.90
CA VAL A 244 -30.68 -23.06 17.28
C VAL A 244 -32.05 -23.65 17.61
N ALA A 245 -32.57 -24.50 16.72
CA ALA A 245 -33.81 -25.22 16.94
C ALA A 245 -33.66 -26.06 18.22
N ALA A 246 -34.29 -25.60 19.31
CA ALA A 246 -34.36 -26.31 20.57
C ALA A 246 -35.13 -27.62 20.34
N THR A 247 -34.39 -28.72 20.17
CA THR A 247 -34.97 -30.05 20.10
C THR A 247 -35.20 -30.51 21.54
N ARG A 248 -36.43 -30.33 22.04
CA ARG A 248 -36.93 -30.98 23.25
C ARG A 248 -37.70 -32.23 22.86
N THR A 249 -37.14 -33.39 23.18
CA THR A 249 -37.84 -34.60 23.67
C THR A 249 -36.82 -35.46 24.39
#